data_AF-A0A7J3ADE1-F1
#
_entry.id   AF-A0A7J3ADE1-F1
#
_cell.length_a   1.000
_cell.length_b   1.000
_cell.length_c   1.000
_cell.angle_alpha   90.00
_cell.angle_beta   90.00
_cell.angle_gamma   90.00
#
_symmetry.space_group_name_H-M   'P 1'
#
loop_
_entity.id
_entity.type
_entity.pdbx_description
1 polymer ?
#
loop_
_entity_poly.entity_id
_entity_poly.type
_entity_poly.pdbx_seq_one_letter_code
_entity_poly.pdbx_strand_id
1 'polypeptide(L)'
;MVQNSSDTCNELHQILSFCRHVAGSAPITAISILGEYPTGKSEAKTALEVVLVIRDFQPRLMSYVKNVNRRIVFVFAVDQWIFERDVERGFLGEALAGSLIFPYTALYGKDYLYAQEITLKKRLILELLENLVQTFPELSYSIHIKPEYFVYEVMLNRIRIFPPLAYSLSKYINGIPKKESEFILYSYMEVLKQLEKEKKIIFSDNYVKLHKKFVAESKNPKVRLANISKSAPRALFTSVFSVLPQLLNFLSQNTEVLLNFQKFAINRESDLPQHLIDPQKYIFVPTAQGLVSLADKVDVNTFVQKMLFNGKKADITFERVGGVLNDVYLLKACSDGVEKKVIVKRFKDWSGFKWFPLALWSFGARSFVVLGRSRLEGECAISERLRCEGFNVPKILHVNHNERLVFMEYIEGENLSNAIKRIAASENIEKDLAKIMAVGEIFARVHSLDITLGDTKPENIISSIDGRIYLLDFEQASHGGDKAWDVAEFLYYAGHYLPPFYGNGKAEAIAKAFINGYLKGGGNSGVIKKAGTSKYTRVFSVFTLPSILLAMSQVCRKTEALR
;
A
#
# COMPACT_ATOMS: atom_id res chain seq x y z
N MET A 1 -12.38 48.74 9.11
CA MET A 1 -11.47 47.94 8.25
C MET A 1 -10.04 48.48 8.17
N VAL A 2 -9.72 49.68 8.66
CA VAL A 2 -8.35 50.27 8.58
C VAL A 2 -7.45 49.90 9.79
N GLN A 3 -8.00 49.74 11.00
CA GLN A 3 -7.24 49.44 12.24
C GLN A 3 -6.56 48.07 12.29
N ASN A 4 -7.12 47.01 11.69
CA ASN A 4 -6.50 45.66 11.76
C ASN A 4 -5.18 45.55 11.00
N SER A 5 -4.91 46.43 10.02
CA SER A 5 -3.68 46.34 9.21
C SER A 5 -2.46 46.96 9.92
N SER A 6 -2.65 48.03 10.70
CA SER A 6 -1.58 48.73 11.44
C SER A 6 -1.07 47.90 12.61
N ASP A 7 -1.96 47.24 13.33
CA ASP A 7 -1.63 46.44 14.52
C ASP A 7 -0.86 45.16 14.14
N THR A 8 -1.26 44.53 13.03
CA THR A 8 -0.57 43.38 12.41
C THR A 8 0.86 43.75 12.00
N CYS A 9 1.04 44.91 11.35
CA CYS A 9 2.36 45.38 10.92
C CYS A 9 3.28 45.68 12.12
N ASN A 10 2.74 46.25 13.20
CA ASN A 10 3.47 46.54 14.44
C ASN A 10 3.90 45.24 15.16
N GLU A 11 3.02 44.23 15.22
CA GLU A 11 3.33 42.92 15.80
C GLU A 11 4.49 42.21 15.07
N LEU A 12 4.46 42.18 13.73
CA LEU A 12 5.53 41.58 12.93
C LEU A 12 6.88 42.30 13.11
N HIS A 13 6.87 43.63 13.26
CA HIS A 13 8.08 44.40 13.57
C HIS A 13 8.66 44.06 14.96
N GLN A 14 7.80 43.84 15.96
CA GLN A 14 8.24 43.42 17.30
C GLN A 14 8.82 42.00 17.31
N ILE A 15 8.25 41.08 16.53
CA ILE A 15 8.81 39.73 16.34
C ILE A 15 10.17 39.81 15.65
N LEU A 16 10.29 40.59 14.58
CA LEU A 16 11.54 40.76 13.83
C LEU A 16 12.65 41.37 14.69
N SER A 17 12.34 42.41 15.47
CA SER A 17 13.30 43.03 16.40
C SER A 17 13.76 42.07 17.50
N PHE A 18 12.84 41.24 18.01
CA PHE A 18 13.21 40.19 18.96
C PHE A 18 14.12 39.12 18.35
N CYS A 19 13.83 38.69 17.12
CA CYS A 19 14.68 37.73 16.41
C CYS A 19 16.10 38.29 16.19
N ARG A 20 16.22 39.58 15.85
CA ARG A 20 17.53 40.27 15.75
C ARG A 20 18.26 40.31 17.09
N HIS A 21 17.55 40.56 18.19
CA HIS A 21 18.14 40.52 19.52
C HIS A 21 18.66 39.11 19.89
N VAL A 22 17.88 38.07 19.59
CA VAL A 22 18.26 36.66 19.83
C VAL A 22 19.47 36.26 18.98
N ALA A 23 19.53 36.68 17.72
CA ALA A 23 20.67 36.38 16.84
C ALA A 23 21.95 37.13 17.25
N GLY A 24 21.84 38.27 17.94
CA GLY A 24 22.98 39.09 18.32
C GLY A 24 23.74 39.59 17.09
N SER A 25 25.05 39.33 17.02
CA SER A 25 25.88 39.65 15.86
C SER A 25 25.88 38.56 14.77
N ALA A 26 25.28 37.40 15.03
CA ALA A 26 25.29 36.30 14.09
C ALA A 26 24.35 36.59 12.89
N PRO A 27 24.73 36.21 11.66
CA PRO A 27 23.90 36.47 10.48
C PRO A 27 22.63 35.61 10.53
N ILE A 28 21.48 36.27 10.41
CA ILE A 28 20.19 35.59 10.25
C ILE A 28 20.09 35.08 8.81
N THR A 29 19.84 33.79 8.65
CA THR A 29 19.59 33.16 7.34
C THR A 29 18.12 33.24 6.99
N ALA A 30 17.23 32.93 7.93
CA ALA A 30 15.78 32.97 7.70
C ALA A 30 14.96 33.11 8.97
N ILE A 31 13.73 33.61 8.82
CA ILE A 31 12.72 33.70 9.88
C ILE A 31 11.38 33.27 9.30
N SER A 32 10.80 32.20 9.84
CA SER A 32 9.45 31.75 9.50
C SER A 32 8.52 31.83 10.71
N ILE A 33 7.26 32.15 10.47
CA ILE A 33 6.17 32.08 11.45
C ILE A 33 5.21 30.99 11.00
N LEU A 34 4.95 30.01 11.87
CA LEU A 34 3.92 29.00 11.68
C LEU A 34 2.55 29.60 12.02
N GLY A 35 1.63 29.62 11.06
CA GLY A 35 0.24 30.08 11.28
C GLY A 35 -0.24 31.21 10.37
N GLU A 36 -1.55 31.49 10.45
CA GLU A 36 -2.29 32.39 9.56
C GLU A 36 -1.96 33.89 9.80
N TYR A 37 -0.98 34.41 9.07
CA TYR A 37 -0.98 35.83 8.66
C TYR A 37 -1.58 36.09 7.26
N PRO A 38 -1.60 35.17 6.27
CA PRO A 38 -2.13 35.49 4.94
C PRO A 38 -3.66 35.66 4.86
N THR A 39 -4.43 35.06 5.78
CA THR A 39 -5.91 34.94 5.70
C THR A 39 -6.67 35.83 6.70
N GLY A 40 -5.97 36.64 7.51
CA GLY A 40 -6.56 37.78 8.22
C GLY A 40 -7.50 37.48 9.39
N LYS A 41 -7.59 36.25 9.90
CA LYS A 41 -8.40 35.90 11.08
C LYS A 41 -7.66 34.97 12.04
N SER A 42 -6.56 35.44 12.61
CA SER A 42 -5.96 34.79 13.78
C SER A 42 -6.74 35.20 15.04
N GLU A 43 -7.36 34.24 15.74
CA GLU A 43 -7.99 34.49 17.03
C GLU A 43 -6.95 35.01 18.03
N ALA A 44 -7.28 36.06 18.78
CA ALA A 44 -6.35 36.79 19.66
C ALA A 44 -5.72 35.97 20.82
N LYS A 45 -5.97 34.66 20.90
CA LYS A 45 -5.54 33.76 21.98
C LYS A 45 -4.54 32.67 21.55
N THR A 46 -4.24 32.49 20.26
CA THR A 46 -3.34 31.41 19.81
C THR A 46 -1.88 31.84 19.93
N ALA A 47 -1.04 30.99 20.52
CA ALA A 47 0.41 31.23 20.55
C ALA A 47 1.02 31.13 19.14
N LEU A 48 2.01 31.96 18.86
CA LEU A 48 2.75 31.98 17.59
C LEU A 48 4.05 31.21 17.75
N GLU A 49 4.37 30.35 16.77
CA GLU A 49 5.64 29.66 16.70
C GLU A 49 6.50 30.27 15.60
N VAL A 50 7.75 30.60 15.93
CA VAL A 50 8.72 31.24 15.04
C VAL A 50 9.95 30.36 14.97
N VAL A 51 10.40 30.02 13.76
CA VAL A 51 11.70 29.36 13.55
C VAL A 51 12.67 30.41 13.02
N LEU A 52 13.73 30.64 13.79
CA LEU A 52 14.81 31.57 13.51
C LEU A 52 16.07 30.78 13.14
N VAL A 53 16.46 30.81 11.87
CA VAL A 53 17.64 30.11 11.35
C VAL A 53 18.81 31.09 11.31
N ILE A 54 19.88 30.78 12.03
CA ILE A 54 21.05 31.64 12.23
C ILE A 54 22.30 30.89 11.77
N ARG A 55 23.18 31.56 11.04
CA ARG A 55 24.45 30.99 10.61
C ARG A 55 25.47 30.99 11.75
N ASP A 56 26.17 29.87 11.93
CA ASP A 56 27.23 29.67 12.92
C ASP A 56 26.78 29.90 14.39
N PHE A 57 25.53 29.53 14.69
CA PHE A 57 24.92 29.78 15.99
C PHE A 57 25.48 28.82 17.05
N GLN A 58 26.33 29.35 17.94
CA GLN A 58 27.09 28.56 18.91
C GLN A 58 26.23 27.79 19.94
N PRO A 59 25.05 28.29 20.39
CA PRO A 59 24.14 27.48 21.20
C PRO A 59 23.53 26.30 20.43
N ARG A 60 23.67 26.27 19.09
CA ARG A 60 23.17 25.26 18.14
C ARG A 60 21.65 25.16 18.03
N LEU A 61 20.95 25.15 19.16
CA LEU A 61 19.49 25.17 19.24
C LEU A 61 19.08 25.75 20.60
N MET A 62 18.27 26.80 20.60
CA MET A 62 17.69 27.42 21.79
C MET A 62 16.23 27.80 21.55
N SER A 63 15.44 27.84 22.62
CA SER A 63 14.06 28.30 22.59
C SER A 63 13.86 29.52 23.48
N TYR A 64 13.03 30.46 23.03
CA TYR A 64 12.68 31.66 23.77
C TYR A 64 11.17 31.87 23.78
N VAL A 65 10.67 32.51 24.83
CA VAL A 65 9.25 32.87 24.95
C VAL A 65 9.17 34.38 25.17
N LYS A 66 8.35 35.06 24.37
CA LYS A 66 8.10 36.51 24.51
C LYS A 66 6.62 36.81 24.39
N ASN A 67 6.14 37.74 25.21
CA ASN A 67 4.79 38.30 25.06
C ASN A 67 4.85 39.52 24.13
N VAL A 68 4.09 39.49 23.04
CA VAL A 68 3.98 40.56 22.04
C VAL A 68 2.49 40.88 21.89
N ASN A 69 2.08 42.10 22.23
CA ASN A 69 0.68 42.56 22.11
C ASN A 69 -0.39 41.59 22.68
N ARG A 70 -0.12 40.99 23.85
CA ARG A 70 -0.97 39.99 24.54
C ARG A 70 -1.00 38.60 23.88
N ARG A 71 -0.14 38.35 22.88
CA ARG A 71 0.11 37.02 22.31
C ARG A 71 1.46 36.50 22.73
N ILE A 72 1.53 35.19 22.98
CA ILE A 72 2.79 34.52 23.29
C ILE A 72 3.45 34.08 21.99
N VAL A 73 4.73 34.42 21.86
CA VAL A 73 5.57 34.07 20.73
C VAL A 73 6.67 33.13 21.23
N PHE A 74 6.67 31.90 20.72
CA PHE A 74 7.72 30.92 20.91
C PHE A 74 8.72 31.06 19.76
N VAL A 75 9.98 31.34 20.06
CA VAL A 75 11.06 31.45 19.05
C VAL A 75 12.03 30.29 19.22
N PHE A 76 12.12 29.44 18.22
CA PHE A 76 13.13 28.39 18.11
C PHE A 76 14.30 28.92 17.27
N ALA A 77 15.39 29.31 17.95
CA ALA A 77 16.62 29.74 17.31
C ALA A 77 17.53 28.54 17.05
N VAL A 78 17.89 28.31 15.80
CA VAL A 78 18.64 27.12 15.37
C VAL A 78 19.80 27.50 14.45
N ASP A 79 20.90 26.77 14.61
CA ASP A 79 22.02 26.83 13.68
C ASP A 79 21.62 26.32 12.29
N GLN A 80 22.05 27.03 11.25
CA GLN A 80 21.72 26.72 9.85
C GLN A 80 22.03 25.27 9.49
N TRP A 81 23.20 24.74 9.88
CA TRP A 81 23.60 23.38 9.55
C TRP A 81 22.72 22.33 10.24
N ILE A 82 22.23 22.61 11.45
CA ILE A 82 21.28 21.72 12.15
C ILE A 82 19.93 21.73 11.45
N PHE A 83 19.45 22.90 11.05
CA PHE A 83 18.18 23.02 10.33
C PHE A 83 18.21 22.29 8.99
N GLU A 84 19.26 22.50 8.18
CA GLU A 84 19.46 21.80 6.90
C GLU A 84 19.53 20.29 7.10
N ARG A 85 20.21 19.80 8.14
CA ARG A 85 20.22 18.36 8.45
C ARG A 85 18.88 17.81 8.90
N ASP A 86 18.07 18.60 9.60
CA ASP A 86 16.70 18.22 9.94
C ASP A 86 15.81 18.12 8.68
N VAL A 87 16.01 19.03 7.73
CA VAL A 87 15.35 19.04 6.41
C VAL A 87 15.80 17.89 5.51
N GLU A 88 17.08 17.55 5.50
CA GLU A 88 17.62 16.50 4.61
C GLU A 88 17.46 15.09 5.19
N ARG A 89 17.57 14.93 6.52
CA ARG A 89 17.67 13.61 7.17
C ARG A 89 16.76 13.42 8.37
N GLY A 90 15.90 14.38 8.72
CA GLY A 90 15.05 14.27 9.90
C GLY A 90 15.88 14.17 11.17
N PHE A 91 17.02 14.87 11.20
CA PHE A 91 18.02 14.81 12.26
C PHE A 91 17.42 15.02 13.66
N LEU A 92 16.38 15.85 13.81
CA LEU A 92 15.65 16.09 15.06
C LEU A 92 14.24 15.49 15.04
N GLY A 93 13.98 14.49 14.18
CA GLY A 93 12.62 13.99 13.94
C GLY A 93 11.72 15.05 13.31
N GLU A 94 12.31 15.97 12.53
CA GLU A 94 11.64 17.09 11.87
C GLU A 94 10.92 18.04 12.83
N ALA A 95 11.39 18.14 14.08
CA ALA A 95 10.81 19.04 15.06
C ALA A 95 10.85 20.52 14.61
N LEU A 96 11.88 20.93 13.86
CA LEU A 96 12.03 22.30 13.38
C LEU A 96 11.62 22.41 11.91
N ALA A 97 12.10 21.47 11.09
CA ALA A 97 11.77 21.39 9.67
C ALA A 97 10.26 21.18 9.45
N GLY A 98 9.56 20.55 10.40
CA GLY A 98 8.12 20.29 10.36
C GLY A 98 7.27 21.55 10.21
N SER A 99 7.78 22.72 10.58
CA SER A 99 7.12 24.01 10.32
C SER A 99 6.88 24.27 8.83
N LEU A 100 7.75 23.76 7.95
CA LEU A 100 7.66 23.93 6.49
C LEU A 100 6.64 23.00 5.82
N ILE A 101 6.10 22.03 6.54
CA ILE A 101 5.03 21.15 6.05
C ILE A 101 3.73 21.94 5.90
N PHE A 102 3.49 22.88 6.81
CA PHE A 102 2.28 23.65 6.93
C PHE A 102 2.44 25.06 6.33
N PRO A 103 1.35 25.79 6.09
CA PRO A 103 1.44 27.20 5.71
C PRO A 103 2.26 28.01 6.73
N TYR A 104 3.27 28.73 6.23
CA TYR A 104 4.10 29.63 7.02
C TYR A 104 4.23 31.00 6.37
N THR A 105 4.55 32.00 7.17
CA THR A 105 4.89 33.35 6.71
C THR A 105 6.39 33.57 6.86
N ALA A 106 7.09 33.82 5.75
CA ALA A 106 8.51 34.16 5.76
C ALA A 106 8.69 35.66 6.05
N LEU A 107 9.29 36.01 7.19
CA LEU A 107 9.68 37.39 7.49
C LEU A 107 11.05 37.75 6.91
N TYR A 108 11.92 36.75 6.75
CA TYR A 108 13.25 36.90 6.17
C TYR A 108 13.70 35.58 5.54
N GLY A 109 14.51 35.64 4.47
CA GLY A 109 15.08 34.44 3.83
C GLY A 109 14.06 33.57 3.09
N LYS A 110 13.08 34.18 2.40
CA LYS A 110 12.00 33.45 1.70
C LYS A 110 12.51 32.38 0.73
N ASP A 111 13.48 32.70 -0.11
CA ASP A 111 14.01 31.76 -1.10
C ASP A 111 14.72 30.57 -0.45
N TYR A 112 15.44 30.83 0.65
CA TYR A 112 16.06 29.78 1.46
C TYR A 112 14.99 28.86 2.05
N LEU A 113 13.97 29.40 2.72
CA LEU A 113 12.89 28.60 3.31
C LEU A 113 12.14 27.78 2.27
N TYR A 114 11.89 28.35 1.08
CA TYR A 114 11.24 27.66 -0.02
C TYR A 114 12.09 26.49 -0.55
N ALA A 115 13.40 26.68 -0.72
CA ALA A 115 14.29 25.60 -1.13
C ALA A 115 14.32 24.46 -0.09
N GLN A 116 14.32 24.79 1.19
CA GLN A 116 14.25 23.80 2.28
C GLN A 116 12.88 23.10 2.32
N GLU A 117 11.78 23.81 2.06
CA GLU A 117 10.43 23.25 1.96
C GLU A 117 10.33 22.19 0.85
N ILE A 118 10.83 22.50 -0.34
CA ILE A 118 10.84 21.59 -1.49
C ILE A 118 11.69 20.34 -1.17
N THR A 119 12.87 20.54 -0.55
CA THR A 119 13.77 19.45 -0.15
C THR A 119 13.10 18.52 0.88
N LEU A 120 12.50 19.09 1.92
CA LEU A 120 11.78 18.33 2.95
C LEU A 120 10.62 17.54 2.36
N LYS A 121 9.74 18.19 1.59
CA LYS A 121 8.55 17.55 1.01
C LYS A 121 8.92 16.44 0.05
N LYS A 122 9.98 16.62 -0.75
CA LYS A 122 10.50 15.56 -1.62
C LYS A 122 10.92 14.32 -0.85
N ARG A 123 11.67 14.49 0.24
CA ARG A 123 12.06 13.37 1.10
C ARG A 123 10.85 12.66 1.68
N LEU A 124 9.92 13.40 2.28
CA LEU A 124 8.73 12.83 2.92
C LEU A 124 7.83 12.10 1.92
N ILE A 125 7.63 12.65 0.71
CA ILE A 125 6.86 11.98 -0.34
C ILE A 125 7.53 10.67 -0.78
N LEU A 126 8.85 10.67 -0.95
CA LEU A 126 9.60 9.45 -1.28
C LEU A 126 9.43 8.38 -0.19
N GLU A 127 9.57 8.75 1.08
CA GLU A 127 9.36 7.85 2.22
C GLU A 127 7.93 7.27 2.22
N LEU A 128 6.91 8.10 1.95
CA LEU A 128 5.52 7.64 1.84
C LEU A 128 5.31 6.66 0.68
N LEU A 129 5.91 6.93 -0.48
CA LEU A 129 5.86 6.03 -1.63
C LEU A 129 6.55 4.70 -1.34
N GLU A 130 7.72 4.71 -0.69
CA GLU A 130 8.43 3.50 -0.27
C GLU A 130 7.59 2.70 0.74
N ASN A 131 6.97 3.38 1.71
CA ASN A 131 6.08 2.75 2.68
C ASN A 131 4.85 2.13 2.02
N LEU A 132 4.29 2.78 0.98
CA LEU A 132 3.20 2.20 0.19
C LEU A 132 3.65 0.94 -0.55
N VAL A 133 4.83 0.92 -1.16
CA VAL A 133 5.38 -0.29 -1.80
C VAL A 133 5.59 -1.41 -0.78
N GLN A 134 6.05 -1.12 0.43
CA GLN A 134 6.23 -2.14 1.47
C GLN A 134 4.91 -2.66 2.01
N THR A 135 3.95 -1.76 2.19
CA THR A 135 2.63 -2.09 2.72
C THR A 135 1.80 -2.86 1.70
N PHE A 136 2.01 -2.56 0.41
CA PHE A 136 1.28 -3.11 -0.72
C PHE A 136 2.23 -3.45 -1.90
N PRO A 137 3.06 -4.51 -1.79
CA PRO A 137 4.04 -4.88 -2.81
C PRO A 137 3.49 -5.19 -4.20
N GLU A 138 2.34 -5.84 -4.32
CA GLU A 138 1.71 -6.20 -5.59
C GLU A 138 0.75 -5.11 -6.06
N LEU A 139 -0.03 -4.51 -5.15
CA LEU A 139 -0.96 -3.42 -5.52
C LEU A 139 -0.22 -2.13 -5.90
N SER A 140 1.01 -1.89 -5.42
CA SER A 140 1.79 -0.69 -5.77
C SER A 140 2.06 -0.52 -7.27
N TYR A 141 1.96 -1.58 -8.07
CA TYR A 141 2.04 -1.50 -9.54
C TYR A 141 0.79 -0.89 -10.20
N SER A 142 -0.35 -0.87 -9.51
CA SER A 142 -1.64 -0.49 -10.08
C SER A 142 -2.42 0.54 -9.28
N ILE A 143 -1.99 0.86 -8.05
CA ILE A 143 -2.59 1.90 -7.21
C ILE A 143 -2.59 3.26 -7.90
N HIS A 144 -3.68 3.99 -7.72
CA HIS A 144 -3.85 5.38 -8.14
C HIS A 144 -3.94 6.28 -6.91
N ILE A 145 -3.03 7.25 -6.80
CA ILE A 145 -2.90 8.11 -5.62
C ILE A 145 -3.30 9.52 -6.01
N LYS A 146 -4.25 10.13 -5.30
CA LYS A 146 -4.52 11.56 -5.44
C LYS A 146 -3.45 12.38 -4.71
N PRO A 147 -2.94 13.50 -5.26
CA PRO A 147 -1.91 14.32 -4.62
C PRO A 147 -2.21 14.72 -3.17
N GLU A 148 -3.50 14.92 -2.85
CA GLU A 148 -4.01 15.21 -1.51
C GLU A 148 -3.58 14.18 -0.46
N TYR A 149 -3.38 12.92 -0.85
CA TYR A 149 -2.87 11.87 0.02
C TYR A 149 -1.60 12.30 0.74
N PHE A 150 -0.62 12.84 -0.01
CA PHE A 150 0.67 13.22 0.54
C PHE A 150 0.56 14.34 1.56
N VAL A 151 -0.35 15.29 1.32
CA VAL A 151 -0.60 16.39 2.26
C VAL A 151 -1.17 15.82 3.56
N TYR A 152 -2.28 15.09 3.49
CA TYR A 152 -2.96 14.59 4.69
C TYR A 152 -2.12 13.58 5.48
N GLU A 153 -1.43 12.67 4.79
CA GLU A 153 -0.60 11.66 5.45
C GLU A 153 0.61 12.28 6.14
N VAL A 154 1.31 13.23 5.50
CA VAL A 154 2.41 13.95 6.15
C VAL A 154 1.93 14.74 7.37
N MET A 155 0.81 15.47 7.24
CA MET A 155 0.25 16.25 8.34
C MET A 155 -0.16 15.36 9.53
N LEU A 156 -0.85 14.24 9.28
CA LEU A 156 -1.30 13.33 10.33
C LEU A 156 -0.14 12.60 11.00
N ASN A 157 0.90 12.21 10.26
CA ASN A 157 2.09 11.60 10.87
C ASN A 157 2.79 12.57 11.82
N ARG A 158 2.78 13.87 11.52
CA ARG A 158 3.29 14.89 12.46
C ARG A 158 2.43 15.04 13.70
N ILE A 159 1.11 15.06 13.54
CA ILE A 159 0.18 15.12 14.69
C ILE A 159 0.31 13.88 15.58
N ARG A 160 0.53 12.69 15.01
CA ARG A 160 0.76 11.46 15.80
C ARG A 160 2.02 11.56 16.67
N ILE A 161 3.08 12.19 16.14
CA ILE A 161 4.36 12.36 16.85
C ILE A 161 4.26 13.49 17.89
N PHE A 162 3.58 14.59 17.55
CA PHE A 162 3.39 15.73 18.43
C PHE A 162 1.92 16.19 18.44
N PRO A 163 1.07 15.54 19.26
CA PRO A 163 -0.38 15.79 19.32
C PRO A 163 -0.82 17.25 19.54
N PRO A 164 -0.09 18.13 20.25
CA PRO A 164 -0.50 19.53 20.41
C PRO A 164 -0.68 20.29 19.09
N LEU A 165 0.01 19.89 18.01
CA LEU A 165 -0.18 20.49 16.67
C LEU A 165 -1.60 20.28 16.12
N ALA A 166 -2.37 19.31 16.64
CA ALA A 166 -3.75 19.12 16.22
C ALA A 166 -4.63 20.36 16.47
N TYR A 167 -4.33 21.14 17.51
CA TYR A 167 -5.09 22.33 17.85
C TYR A 167 -4.81 23.48 16.87
N SER A 168 -3.53 23.78 16.62
CA SER A 168 -3.11 24.82 15.67
C SER A 168 -3.49 24.51 14.22
N LEU A 169 -3.74 23.24 13.91
CA LEU A 169 -4.07 22.77 12.56
C LEU A 169 -5.50 22.24 12.41
N SER A 170 -6.34 22.42 13.42
CA SER A 170 -7.72 21.89 13.46
C SER A 170 -8.56 22.24 12.23
N LYS A 171 -8.31 23.42 11.62
CA LYS A 171 -8.93 23.87 10.36
C LYS A 171 -8.56 23.01 9.15
N TYR A 172 -7.33 22.50 9.08
CA TYR A 172 -6.84 21.71 7.95
C TYR A 172 -7.14 20.21 8.11
N ILE A 173 -7.21 19.76 9.35
CA ILE A 173 -7.39 18.36 9.73
C ILE A 173 -8.79 17.82 9.38
N ASN A 174 -9.82 18.69 9.42
CA ASN A 174 -11.20 18.34 9.08
C ASN A 174 -11.53 18.57 7.59
N GLY A 175 -10.56 19.03 6.79
CA GLY A 175 -10.73 19.38 5.38
C GLY A 175 -10.17 20.73 5.03
N ILE A 176 -9.21 20.74 4.12
CA ILE A 176 -8.62 21.99 3.62
C ILE A 176 -9.68 22.73 2.79
N PRO A 177 -10.03 24.00 3.13
CA PRO A 177 -10.95 24.80 2.32
C PRO A 177 -10.44 24.93 0.88
N LYS A 178 -11.32 24.84 -0.13
CA LYS A 178 -10.95 24.85 -1.56
C LYS A 178 -9.99 25.98 -1.97
N LYS A 179 -10.14 27.18 -1.38
CA LYS A 179 -9.27 28.33 -1.68
C LYS A 179 -7.86 28.20 -1.09
N GLU A 180 -7.70 27.47 0.01
CA GLU A 180 -6.41 27.25 0.70
C GLU A 180 -5.75 25.95 0.25
N SER A 181 -6.53 24.99 -0.27
CA SER A 181 -6.01 23.73 -0.80
C SER A 181 -5.10 23.96 -1.99
N GLU A 182 -5.43 24.90 -2.88
CA GLU A 182 -4.58 25.20 -4.04
C GLU A 182 -3.18 25.67 -3.63
N PHE A 183 -3.08 26.50 -2.59
CA PHE A 183 -1.79 27.01 -2.09
C PHE A 183 -0.98 25.91 -1.40
N ILE A 184 -1.60 25.10 -0.54
CA ILE A 184 -0.91 24.00 0.15
C ILE A 184 -0.47 22.94 -0.86
N LEU A 185 -1.33 22.57 -1.81
CA LEU A 185 -0.99 21.58 -2.83
C LEU A 185 0.08 22.08 -3.80
N TYR A 186 0.24 23.39 -4.02
CA TYR A 186 1.17 23.93 -5.01
C TYR A 186 2.60 23.40 -4.86
N SER A 187 3.18 23.50 -3.66
CA SER A 187 4.54 23.02 -3.37
C SER A 187 4.66 21.51 -3.44
N TYR A 188 3.62 20.77 -3.04
CA TYR A 188 3.58 19.31 -3.23
C TYR A 188 3.53 18.92 -4.71
N MET A 189 2.75 19.64 -5.52
CA MET A 189 2.66 19.41 -6.96
C MET A 189 3.97 19.73 -7.67
N GLU A 190 4.70 20.76 -7.24
CA GLU A 190 6.05 21.02 -7.76
C GLU A 190 6.99 19.84 -7.50
N VAL A 191 7.01 19.34 -6.26
CA VAL A 191 7.81 18.17 -5.88
C VAL A 191 7.41 16.93 -6.69
N LEU A 192 6.12 16.66 -6.86
CA LEU A 192 5.65 15.52 -7.65
C LEU A 192 6.11 15.64 -9.11
N LYS A 193 6.08 16.84 -9.72
CA LYS A 193 6.64 17.07 -11.06
C LYS A 193 8.15 16.79 -11.13
N GLN A 194 8.91 17.08 -10.06
CA GLN A 194 10.33 16.71 -10.00
C GLN A 194 10.49 15.18 -9.95
N LEU A 195 9.70 14.49 -9.14
CA LEU A 195 9.74 13.02 -9.01
C LEU A 195 9.31 12.29 -10.29
N GLU A 196 8.40 12.89 -11.08
CA GLU A 196 8.07 12.39 -12.42
C GLU A 196 9.28 12.48 -13.37
N LYS A 197 9.97 13.62 -13.41
CA LYS A 197 11.20 13.79 -14.21
C LYS A 197 12.28 12.79 -13.82
N GLU A 198 12.35 12.43 -12.55
CA GLU A 198 13.26 11.41 -12.00
C GLU A 198 12.80 9.96 -12.24
N LYS A 199 11.68 9.76 -12.94
CA LYS A 199 11.08 8.44 -13.23
C LYS A 199 10.78 7.64 -11.96
N LYS A 200 10.43 8.32 -10.86
CA LYS A 200 9.98 7.72 -9.60
C LYS A 200 8.47 7.50 -9.64
N ILE A 201 7.74 8.43 -10.24
CA ILE A 201 6.28 8.38 -10.44
C ILE A 201 5.89 8.69 -11.88
N ILE A 202 4.61 8.51 -12.20
CA ILE A 202 3.96 8.80 -13.48
C ILE A 202 2.61 9.48 -13.19
N PHE A 203 2.28 10.58 -13.87
CA PHE A 203 0.93 11.14 -13.81
C PHE A 203 -0.02 10.46 -14.83
N SER A 204 -1.26 10.17 -14.39
CA SER A 204 -2.33 9.61 -15.23
C SER A 204 -3.68 10.08 -14.72
N ASP A 205 -4.46 10.80 -15.54
CA ASP A 205 -5.85 11.21 -15.23
C ASP A 205 -6.07 11.86 -13.85
N ASN A 206 -5.17 12.78 -13.47
CA ASN A 206 -5.11 13.46 -12.16
C ASN A 206 -4.65 12.59 -10.98
N TYR A 207 -4.20 11.36 -11.25
CA TYR A 207 -3.59 10.48 -10.26
C TYR A 207 -2.08 10.40 -10.44
N VAL A 208 -1.40 10.14 -9.34
CA VAL A 208 0.00 9.74 -9.25
C VAL A 208 0.04 8.22 -9.19
N LYS A 209 0.85 7.62 -10.07
CA LYS A 209 1.15 6.19 -10.10
C LYS A 209 2.64 5.98 -9.88
N LEU A 210 3.02 4.82 -9.34
CA LEU A 210 4.43 4.50 -9.15
C LEU A 210 5.05 3.99 -10.44
N HIS A 211 6.27 4.43 -10.74
CA HIS A 211 7.01 3.89 -11.87
C HIS A 211 7.49 2.47 -11.54
N LYS A 212 7.34 1.50 -12.47
CA LYS A 212 7.66 0.08 -12.24
C LYS A 212 9.09 -0.14 -11.71
N LYS A 213 10.05 0.63 -12.22
CA LYS A 213 11.45 0.59 -11.76
C LYS A 213 11.59 0.97 -10.28
N PHE A 214 10.86 2.01 -9.85
CA PHE A 214 10.88 2.44 -8.45
C PHE A 214 10.29 1.37 -7.54
N VAL A 215 9.16 0.77 -7.91
CA VAL A 215 8.57 -0.35 -7.14
C VAL A 215 9.57 -1.50 -6.96
N ALA A 216 10.25 -1.90 -8.04
CA ALA A 216 11.27 -2.96 -7.99
C ALA A 216 12.47 -2.60 -7.10
N GLU A 217 12.96 -1.35 -7.15
CA GLU A 217 14.04 -0.84 -6.30
C GLU A 217 13.62 -0.83 -4.81
N SER A 218 12.41 -0.37 -4.51
CA SER A 218 11.89 -0.21 -3.15
C SER A 218 11.51 -1.52 -2.45
N LYS A 219 11.30 -2.61 -3.19
CA LYS A 219 11.11 -3.95 -2.60
C LYS A 219 12.39 -4.51 -1.96
N ASN A 220 13.57 -3.96 -2.27
CA ASN A 220 14.84 -4.49 -1.75
C ASN A 220 15.19 -3.90 -0.36
N PRO A 221 15.22 -4.71 0.71
CA PRO A 221 15.46 -4.22 2.07
C PRO A 221 16.86 -3.63 2.27
N LYS A 222 17.84 -3.91 1.40
CA LYS A 222 19.21 -3.35 1.49
C LYS A 222 19.30 -1.87 1.11
N VAL A 223 18.37 -1.36 0.30
CA VAL A 223 18.33 0.05 -0.14
C VAL A 223 17.87 0.97 1.00
N ARG A 224 17.08 0.44 1.94
CA ARG A 224 16.48 1.12 3.09
C ARG A 224 17.48 1.70 4.09
N LEU A 225 18.56 0.97 4.40
CA LEU A 225 19.52 1.36 5.44
C LEU A 225 20.43 2.53 5.03
N ALA A 226 20.46 2.88 3.74
CA ALA A 226 21.21 4.04 3.25
C ALA A 226 20.45 5.36 3.46
N ASN A 227 19.11 5.33 3.52
CA ASN A 227 18.25 6.53 3.54
C ASN A 227 17.66 6.87 4.92
N ILE A 228 17.64 5.93 5.87
CA ILE A 228 17.18 6.21 7.24
C ILE A 228 18.32 6.87 8.03
N SER A 229 18.03 8.09 8.49
CA SER A 229 18.87 8.96 9.32
C SER A 229 19.79 8.24 10.32
N LYS A 230 21.06 8.68 10.37
CA LYS A 230 21.96 8.42 11.50
C LYS A 230 21.44 9.18 12.72
N SER A 231 21.40 8.52 13.88
CA SER A 231 20.92 9.08 15.15
C SER A 231 21.54 10.45 15.47
N ALA A 232 20.70 11.44 15.78
CA ALA A 232 21.19 12.69 16.36
C ALA A 232 21.77 12.45 17.77
N PRO A 233 22.76 13.26 18.18
CA PRO A 233 23.22 13.28 19.56
C PRO A 233 22.04 13.51 20.51
N ARG A 234 21.90 12.67 21.55
CA ARG A 234 20.85 12.79 22.58
C ARG A 234 20.70 14.21 23.13
N ALA A 235 21.80 14.96 23.23
CA ALA A 235 21.84 16.34 23.69
C ALA A 235 20.96 17.32 22.89
N LEU A 236 20.89 17.15 21.55
CA LEU A 236 20.08 18.03 20.69
C LEU A 236 18.59 17.66 20.72
N PHE A 237 18.28 16.37 20.87
CA PHE A 237 16.92 15.93 21.17
C PHE A 237 16.46 16.47 22.54
N THR A 238 17.30 16.41 23.58
CA THR A 238 16.96 16.95 24.90
C THR A 238 16.73 18.46 24.91
N SER A 239 17.39 19.24 24.04
CA SER A 239 17.10 20.69 23.90
C SER A 239 15.77 21.01 23.23
N VAL A 240 15.26 20.12 22.37
CA VAL A 240 13.86 20.22 21.86
C VAL A 240 12.89 19.91 23.00
N PHE A 241 13.18 18.91 23.82
CA PHE A 241 12.34 18.52 24.96
C PHE A 241 12.47 19.43 26.19
N SER A 242 13.55 20.22 26.35
CA SER A 242 13.69 21.17 27.45
C SER A 242 12.70 22.35 27.36
N VAL A 243 12.05 22.50 26.21
CA VAL A 243 10.95 23.45 25.97
C VAL A 243 9.60 22.87 26.40
N LEU A 244 9.49 21.53 26.45
CA LEU A 244 8.26 20.84 26.81
C LEU A 244 7.75 21.23 28.21
N PRO A 245 8.59 21.41 29.27
CA PRO A 245 8.13 21.91 30.56
C PRO A 245 7.53 23.33 30.51
N GLN A 246 8.09 24.24 29.70
CA GLN A 246 7.56 25.60 29.56
C GLN A 246 6.24 25.61 28.77
N LEU A 247 6.16 24.77 27.74
CA LEU A 247 4.96 24.56 26.94
C LEU A 247 3.86 23.83 27.75
N LEU A 248 4.23 22.82 28.55
CA LEU A 248 3.34 22.14 29.49
C LEU A 248 2.89 23.03 30.65
N ASN A 249 3.75 23.92 31.15
CA ASN A 249 3.38 24.94 32.14
C ASN A 249 2.41 25.97 31.55
N PHE A 250 2.55 26.33 30.27
CA PHE A 250 1.58 27.18 29.59
C PHE A 250 0.25 26.45 29.34
N LEU A 251 0.31 25.19 28.90
CA LEU A 251 -0.87 24.35 28.75
C LEU A 251 -1.58 24.22 30.10
N SER A 252 -0.86 23.97 31.20
CA SER A 252 -1.44 23.84 32.54
C SER A 252 -2.08 25.12 33.07
N GLN A 253 -1.58 26.30 32.66
CA GLN A 253 -2.18 27.60 32.97
C GLN A 253 -3.39 27.94 32.10
N ASN A 254 -3.53 27.32 30.92
CA ASN A 254 -4.70 27.43 30.05
C ASN A 254 -5.54 26.15 30.13
N THR A 255 -6.34 26.05 31.19
CA THR A 255 -7.20 24.90 31.49
C THR A 255 -8.04 24.43 30.29
N GLU A 256 -8.55 25.32 29.44
CA GLU A 256 -9.26 24.92 28.21
C GLU A 256 -8.37 24.19 27.19
N VAL A 257 -7.13 24.65 26.98
CA VAL A 257 -6.18 24.05 26.04
C VAL A 257 -5.65 22.73 26.59
N LEU A 258 -5.40 22.64 27.90
CA LEU A 258 -5.03 21.39 28.57
C LEU A 258 -6.17 20.36 28.55
N LEU A 259 -7.42 20.77 28.81
CA LEU A 259 -8.58 19.87 28.78
C LEU A 259 -8.86 19.36 27.36
N ASN A 260 -8.69 20.21 26.34
CA ASN A 260 -8.76 19.78 24.93
C ASN A 260 -7.60 18.85 24.56
N PHE A 261 -6.39 19.12 25.04
CA PHE A 261 -5.23 18.24 24.89
C PHE A 261 -5.42 16.88 25.57
N GLN A 262 -5.95 16.86 26.79
CA GLN A 262 -6.28 15.65 27.54
C GLN A 262 -7.39 14.86 26.86
N LYS A 263 -8.47 15.51 26.37
CA LYS A 263 -9.48 14.84 25.54
C LYS A 263 -8.88 14.18 24.30
N PHE A 264 -7.92 14.84 23.64
CA PHE A 264 -7.22 14.29 22.48
C PHE A 264 -6.24 13.15 22.83
N ALA A 265 -5.58 13.23 23.98
CA ALA A 265 -4.60 12.24 24.44
C ALA A 265 -5.21 11.02 25.15
N ILE A 266 -6.35 11.17 25.82
CA ILE A 266 -7.06 10.12 26.58
C ILE A 266 -7.91 9.25 25.64
N ASN A 267 -8.41 9.78 24.52
CA ASN A 267 -9.21 9.03 23.54
C ASN A 267 -8.39 8.09 22.62
N ARG A 268 -7.24 7.58 23.09
CA ARG A 268 -6.32 6.76 22.28
C ARG A 268 -6.87 5.39 21.88
N GLU A 269 -7.99 4.91 22.43
CA GLU A 269 -8.46 3.55 22.16
C GLU A 269 -9.93 3.40 21.75
N SER A 270 -10.80 4.41 21.86
CA SER A 270 -12.24 4.20 21.55
C SER A 270 -12.92 5.23 20.66
N ASP A 271 -12.40 6.45 20.51
CA ASP A 271 -13.02 7.48 19.66
C ASP A 271 -11.98 8.52 19.19
N LEU A 272 -11.24 8.21 18.11
CA LEU A 272 -10.71 9.28 17.26
C LEU A 272 -11.91 10.17 16.86
N PRO A 273 -11.84 11.51 16.93
CA PRO A 273 -12.96 12.33 16.52
C PRO A 273 -13.38 11.92 15.09
N GLN A 274 -14.66 11.66 14.90
CA GLN A 274 -15.32 11.22 13.64
C GLN A 274 -15.07 12.17 12.43
N HIS A 275 -14.19 13.16 12.58
CA HIS A 275 -13.93 14.27 11.65
C HIS A 275 -12.50 14.32 11.09
N LEU A 276 -11.55 13.49 11.54
CA LEU A 276 -10.22 13.45 10.90
C LEU A 276 -10.35 12.87 9.47
N ILE A 277 -9.79 13.56 8.49
CA ILE A 277 -9.70 13.02 7.13
C ILE A 277 -8.82 11.77 7.14
N ASP A 278 -9.38 10.66 6.69
CA ASP A 278 -8.63 9.43 6.43
C ASP A 278 -7.85 9.56 5.10
N PRO A 279 -6.51 9.60 5.11
CA PRO A 279 -5.71 9.71 3.89
C PRO A 279 -5.93 8.54 2.92
N GLN A 280 -6.35 7.38 3.42
CA GLN A 280 -6.65 6.22 2.57
C GLN A 280 -7.83 6.48 1.63
N LYS A 281 -8.65 7.52 1.88
CA LYS A 281 -9.68 8.00 0.94
C LYS A 281 -9.13 8.48 -0.40
N TYR A 282 -7.83 8.80 -0.44
CA TYR A 282 -7.13 9.35 -1.60
C TYR A 282 -6.27 8.30 -2.31
N ILE A 283 -6.31 7.05 -1.86
CA ILE A 283 -5.63 5.93 -2.52
C ILE A 283 -6.69 4.99 -3.09
N PHE A 284 -6.56 4.68 -4.36
CA PHE A 284 -7.53 3.89 -5.10
C PHE A 284 -6.91 2.65 -5.73
N VAL A 285 -7.66 1.55 -5.68
CA VAL A 285 -7.36 0.30 -6.37
C VAL A 285 -8.30 0.15 -7.57
N PRO A 286 -7.79 -0.30 -8.73
CA PRO A 286 -8.64 -0.59 -9.87
C PRO A 286 -9.44 -1.88 -9.65
N THR A 287 -10.69 -1.88 -10.10
CA THR A 287 -11.57 -3.05 -10.21
C THR A 287 -12.25 -3.03 -11.59
N ALA A 288 -12.98 -4.10 -11.93
CA ALA A 288 -13.74 -4.15 -13.17
C ALA A 288 -14.90 -3.12 -13.23
N GLN A 289 -15.32 -2.56 -12.10
CA GLN A 289 -16.36 -1.52 -12.01
C GLN A 289 -15.81 -0.10 -11.87
N GLY A 290 -14.48 0.07 -11.76
CA GLY A 290 -13.83 1.36 -11.61
C GLY A 290 -12.85 1.40 -10.45
N LEU A 291 -12.56 2.61 -9.98
CA LEU A 291 -11.63 2.82 -8.87
C LEU A 291 -12.35 2.74 -7.52
N VAL A 292 -11.84 1.92 -6.60
CA VAL A 292 -12.34 1.79 -5.22
C VAL A 292 -11.30 2.34 -4.25
N SER A 293 -11.75 3.16 -3.29
CA SER A 293 -10.89 3.76 -2.27
C SER A 293 -10.44 2.72 -1.23
N LEU A 294 -9.20 2.81 -0.74
CA LEU A 294 -8.74 1.95 0.37
C LEU A 294 -9.53 2.18 1.66
N ALA A 295 -10.05 3.38 1.87
CA ALA A 295 -10.90 3.73 3.01
C ALA A 295 -12.37 3.29 2.86
N ASP A 296 -12.73 2.65 1.74
CA ASP A 296 -14.12 2.24 1.52
C ASP A 296 -14.57 1.17 2.54
N LYS A 297 -15.81 1.32 3.00
CA LYS A 297 -16.42 0.49 4.06
C LYS A 297 -17.78 -0.07 3.64
N VAL A 298 -18.03 -0.18 2.34
CA VAL A 298 -19.29 -0.75 1.85
C VAL A 298 -19.43 -2.18 2.39
N ASP A 299 -20.53 -2.40 3.11
CA ASP A 299 -20.92 -3.72 3.59
C ASP A 299 -21.60 -4.53 2.48
N VAL A 300 -21.84 -5.82 2.72
CA VAL A 300 -22.40 -6.68 1.67
C VAL A 300 -23.80 -6.24 1.25
N ASN A 301 -24.65 -5.81 2.18
CA ASN A 301 -26.02 -5.38 1.86
C ASN A 301 -26.02 -4.14 0.96
N THR A 302 -25.17 -3.17 1.29
CA THR A 302 -24.95 -1.96 0.52
C THR A 302 -24.36 -2.27 -0.84
N PHE A 303 -23.42 -3.22 -0.93
CA PHE A 303 -22.88 -3.71 -2.19
C PHE A 303 -23.99 -4.29 -3.08
N VAL A 304 -24.83 -5.20 -2.56
CA VAL A 304 -25.91 -5.81 -3.34
C VAL A 304 -26.91 -4.75 -3.82
N GLN A 305 -27.39 -3.91 -2.90
CA GLN A 305 -28.41 -2.92 -3.25
C GLN A 305 -27.87 -1.88 -4.23
N LYS A 306 -26.70 -1.28 -3.96
CA LYS A 306 -26.19 -0.16 -4.76
C LYS A 306 -25.46 -0.61 -6.02
N MET A 307 -24.64 -1.65 -5.95
CA MET A 307 -23.73 -2.04 -7.04
C MET A 307 -24.27 -3.18 -7.93
N LEU A 308 -25.14 -4.06 -7.41
CA LEU A 308 -25.72 -5.14 -8.21
C LEU A 308 -27.09 -4.79 -8.81
N PHE A 309 -27.92 -4.04 -8.09
CA PHE A 309 -29.32 -3.76 -8.47
C PHE A 309 -29.67 -2.27 -8.53
N ASN A 310 -28.69 -1.37 -8.57
CA ASN A 310 -28.88 0.09 -8.76
C ASN A 310 -29.91 0.72 -7.80
N GLY A 311 -29.92 0.31 -6.54
CA GLY A 311 -30.78 0.82 -5.48
C GLY A 311 -32.08 0.04 -5.26
N LYS A 312 -32.36 -1.01 -6.05
CA LYS A 312 -33.53 -1.87 -5.81
C LYS A 312 -33.29 -2.82 -4.64
N LYS A 313 -34.35 -3.14 -3.90
CA LYS A 313 -34.32 -4.21 -2.90
C LYS A 313 -34.16 -5.55 -3.59
N ALA A 314 -33.31 -6.39 -3.02
CA ALA A 314 -33.06 -7.75 -3.48
C ALA A 314 -33.08 -8.68 -2.28
N ASP A 315 -33.61 -9.89 -2.47
CA ASP A 315 -33.52 -10.96 -1.50
C ASP A 315 -32.13 -11.59 -1.62
N ILE A 316 -31.43 -11.70 -0.49
CA ILE A 316 -30.03 -12.13 -0.44
C ILE A 316 -29.94 -13.45 0.30
N THR A 317 -29.32 -14.44 -0.33
CA THR A 317 -28.93 -15.69 0.33
C THR A 317 -27.42 -15.85 0.28
N PHE A 318 -26.85 -16.32 1.39
CA PHE A 318 -25.44 -16.63 1.50
C PHE A 318 -25.24 -18.11 1.75
N GLU A 319 -24.50 -18.75 0.86
CA GLU A 319 -24.11 -20.15 1.00
C GLU A 319 -22.60 -20.21 1.16
N ARG A 320 -22.12 -20.89 2.21
CA ARG A 320 -20.68 -21.15 2.35
C ARG A 320 -20.30 -22.25 1.36
N VAL A 321 -19.48 -21.93 0.37
CA VAL A 321 -19.09 -22.87 -0.70
C VAL A 321 -17.77 -23.56 -0.39
N GLY A 322 -16.94 -22.98 0.48
CA GLY A 322 -15.78 -23.67 1.00
C GLY A 322 -14.67 -22.75 1.48
N GLY A 323 -13.46 -23.29 1.42
CA GLY A 323 -12.22 -22.65 1.85
C GLY A 323 -11.72 -23.21 3.18
N VAL A 324 -10.50 -23.74 3.16
CA VAL A 324 -9.82 -24.21 4.38
C VAL A 324 -9.09 -23.05 5.06
N LEU A 325 -8.58 -22.09 4.27
CA LEU A 325 -7.78 -20.93 4.69
C LEU A 325 -8.51 -19.58 4.63
N ASN A 326 -9.47 -19.47 3.71
CA ASN A 326 -10.35 -18.32 3.54
C ASN A 326 -11.79 -18.76 3.73
N ASP A 327 -12.66 -17.83 4.12
CA ASP A 327 -14.09 -18.09 4.04
C ASP A 327 -14.60 -17.63 2.67
N VAL A 328 -15.05 -18.59 1.85
CA VAL A 328 -15.61 -18.33 0.53
C VAL A 328 -17.12 -18.52 0.58
N TYR A 329 -17.85 -17.46 0.25
CA TYR A 329 -19.30 -17.43 0.23
C TYR A 329 -19.81 -17.21 -1.20
N LEU A 330 -20.84 -17.95 -1.59
CA LEU A 330 -21.67 -17.64 -2.75
C LEU A 330 -22.84 -16.81 -2.27
N LEU A 331 -22.87 -15.58 -2.74
CA LEU A 331 -24.00 -14.69 -2.59
C LEU A 331 -24.91 -14.86 -3.81
N LYS A 332 -26.15 -15.26 -3.58
CA LYS A 332 -27.21 -15.21 -4.59
C LYS A 332 -28.14 -14.07 -4.21
N ALA A 333 -28.37 -13.17 -5.15
CA ALA A 333 -29.27 -12.06 -4.95
C ALA A 333 -30.32 -12.04 -6.06
N CYS A 334 -31.59 -11.94 -5.68
CA CYS A 334 -32.71 -11.94 -6.61
C CYS A 334 -33.49 -10.62 -6.48
N SER A 335 -33.73 -9.95 -7.61
CA SER A 335 -34.59 -8.77 -7.68
C SER A 335 -35.37 -8.81 -8.99
N ASP A 336 -36.68 -8.56 -8.93
CA ASP A 336 -37.59 -8.56 -10.08
C ASP A 336 -37.46 -9.82 -10.99
N GLY A 337 -37.23 -11.00 -10.39
CA GLY A 337 -37.08 -12.27 -11.10
C GLY A 337 -35.71 -12.51 -11.76
N VAL A 338 -34.75 -11.58 -11.60
CA VAL A 338 -33.38 -11.73 -12.08
C VAL A 338 -32.46 -12.17 -10.94
N GLU A 339 -31.91 -13.39 -11.05
CA GLU A 339 -30.89 -13.89 -10.12
C GLU A 339 -29.49 -13.45 -10.57
N LYS A 340 -28.69 -12.93 -9.63
CA LYS A 340 -27.26 -12.67 -9.80
C LYS A 340 -26.46 -13.44 -8.75
N LYS A 341 -25.36 -14.06 -9.18
CA LYS A 341 -24.43 -14.82 -8.34
C LYS A 341 -23.10 -14.09 -8.21
N VAL A 342 -22.59 -13.96 -6.99
CA VAL A 342 -21.32 -13.29 -6.68
C VAL A 342 -20.55 -14.15 -5.68
N ILE A 343 -19.24 -14.26 -5.87
CA ILE A 343 -18.34 -14.85 -4.88
C ILE A 343 -17.84 -13.76 -3.95
N VAL A 344 -17.91 -14.01 -2.64
CA VAL A 344 -17.33 -13.16 -1.62
C VAL A 344 -16.25 -13.96 -0.89
N LYS A 345 -14.99 -13.50 -0.97
CA LYS A 345 -13.89 -14.10 -0.19
C LYS A 345 -13.51 -13.19 0.97
N ARG A 346 -13.36 -13.79 2.16
CA ARG A 346 -12.82 -13.11 3.35
C ARG A 346 -11.45 -13.66 3.72
N PHE A 347 -10.46 -12.78 3.81
CA PHE A 347 -9.08 -13.13 4.13
C PHE A 347 -8.79 -12.89 5.62
N LYS A 348 -8.80 -13.97 6.41
CA LYS A 348 -8.39 -13.96 7.82
C LYS A 348 -6.87 -14.08 7.94
N ASP A 349 -6.28 -13.66 9.05
CA ASP A 349 -4.86 -13.99 9.27
C ASP A 349 -4.73 -15.49 9.57
N TRP A 350 -3.63 -16.10 9.12
CA TRP A 350 -3.30 -17.47 9.49
C TRP A 350 -2.79 -17.50 10.94
N SER A 351 -3.67 -17.25 11.91
CA SER A 351 -3.32 -17.14 13.31
C SER A 351 -3.33 -18.48 14.06
N GLY A 352 -2.93 -19.59 13.42
CA GLY A 352 -3.03 -20.93 14.02
C GLY A 352 -1.97 -21.94 13.59
N PHE A 353 -1.52 -22.76 14.55
CA PHE A 353 -0.52 -23.85 14.44
C PHE A 353 -0.82 -24.90 13.34
N LYS A 354 -2.04 -24.91 12.78
CA LYS A 354 -2.49 -25.87 11.76
C LYS A 354 -1.83 -25.70 10.38
N TRP A 355 -1.26 -24.53 10.09
CA TRP A 355 -0.65 -24.22 8.77
C TRP A 355 0.88 -24.21 8.75
N PHE A 356 1.48 -24.15 9.95
CA PHE A 356 2.92 -24.24 10.17
C PHE A 356 3.58 -25.46 9.47
N PRO A 357 2.93 -26.64 9.36
CA PRO A 357 3.50 -27.76 8.61
C PRO A 357 3.74 -27.43 7.14
N LEU A 358 2.79 -26.80 6.43
CA LEU A 358 2.92 -26.51 4.99
C LEU A 358 4.10 -25.56 4.70
N ALA A 359 4.29 -24.53 5.51
CA ALA A 359 5.41 -23.60 5.38
C ALA A 359 6.77 -24.26 5.71
N LEU A 360 6.79 -25.23 6.64
CA LEU A 360 8.00 -25.98 7.02
C LEU A 360 8.34 -27.07 5.98
N TRP A 361 7.35 -27.77 5.43
CA TRP A 361 7.52 -28.83 4.43
C TRP A 361 7.93 -28.30 3.05
N SER A 362 7.51 -27.08 2.72
CA SER A 362 7.93 -26.36 1.51
C SER A 362 9.22 -25.55 1.70
N PHE A 363 9.84 -25.61 2.89
CA PHE A 363 11.03 -24.82 3.21
C PHE A 363 12.18 -25.07 2.23
N GLY A 364 12.74 -23.99 1.70
CA GLY A 364 13.77 -24.00 0.64
C GLY A 364 13.22 -24.27 -0.77
N ALA A 365 11.94 -24.62 -0.92
CA ALA A 365 11.26 -24.73 -2.21
C ALA A 365 10.49 -23.45 -2.57
N ARG A 366 9.62 -22.96 -1.66
CA ARG A 366 8.84 -21.71 -1.79
C ARG A 366 8.52 -21.09 -0.43
N SER A 367 8.37 -19.77 -0.38
CA SER A 367 7.80 -19.03 0.76
C SER A 367 6.34 -18.66 0.48
N PHE A 368 5.44 -18.93 1.42
CA PHE A 368 4.02 -18.59 1.32
C PHE A 368 3.69 -17.26 2.01
N VAL A 369 2.70 -16.55 1.47
CA VAL A 369 2.12 -15.35 2.06
C VAL A 369 1.09 -15.76 3.11
N VAL A 370 1.31 -15.36 4.36
CA VAL A 370 0.57 -15.86 5.55
C VAL A 370 -0.43 -14.83 6.09
N LEU A 371 -0.17 -13.54 5.89
CA LEU A 371 -1.01 -12.45 6.40
C LEU A 371 -2.24 -12.24 5.50
N GLY A 372 -3.44 -12.14 6.08
CA GLY A 372 -4.69 -12.02 5.33
C GLY A 372 -4.73 -10.75 4.47
N ARG A 373 -4.13 -9.66 4.94
CA ARG A 373 -4.02 -8.40 4.18
C ARG A 373 -3.21 -8.58 2.89
N SER A 374 -2.05 -9.22 2.97
CA SER A 374 -1.17 -9.44 1.82
C SER A 374 -1.79 -10.44 0.82
N ARG A 375 -2.58 -11.39 1.30
CA ARG A 375 -3.33 -12.33 0.44
C ARG A 375 -4.46 -11.65 -0.33
N LEU A 376 -5.25 -10.80 0.33
CA LEU A 376 -6.25 -9.96 -0.35
C LEU A 376 -5.60 -9.07 -1.40
N GLU A 377 -4.47 -8.47 -1.05
CA GLU A 377 -3.71 -7.62 -1.95
C GLU A 377 -3.26 -8.37 -3.21
N GLY A 378 -2.65 -9.54 -3.06
CA GLY A 378 -2.24 -10.40 -4.17
C GLY A 378 -3.43 -10.76 -5.07
N GLU A 379 -4.55 -11.17 -4.46
CA GLU A 379 -5.80 -11.46 -5.17
C GLU A 379 -6.24 -10.26 -6.04
N CYS A 380 -6.27 -9.06 -5.46
CA CYS A 380 -6.73 -7.86 -6.15
C CYS A 380 -5.79 -7.42 -7.26
N ALA A 381 -4.49 -7.32 -6.95
CA ALA A 381 -3.49 -6.79 -7.86
C ALA A 381 -3.29 -7.69 -9.09
N ILE A 382 -3.11 -8.99 -8.86
CA ILE A 382 -2.78 -9.93 -9.92
C ILE A 382 -4.02 -10.26 -10.76
N SER A 383 -5.20 -10.41 -10.15
CA SER A 383 -6.44 -10.63 -10.91
C SER A 383 -6.69 -9.50 -11.90
N GLU A 384 -6.69 -8.24 -11.45
CA GLU A 384 -6.95 -7.11 -12.33
C GLU A 384 -5.84 -6.91 -13.37
N ARG A 385 -4.59 -7.22 -13.02
CA ARG A 385 -3.47 -7.21 -13.97
C ARG A 385 -3.69 -8.22 -15.08
N LEU A 386 -4.02 -9.47 -14.75
CA LEU A 386 -4.27 -10.54 -15.72
C LEU A 386 -5.52 -10.23 -16.56
N ARG A 387 -6.58 -9.71 -15.95
CA ARG A 387 -7.79 -9.28 -16.67
C ARG A 387 -7.48 -8.21 -17.72
N CYS A 388 -6.68 -7.20 -17.37
CA CYS A 388 -6.27 -6.14 -18.30
C CYS A 388 -5.42 -6.66 -19.47
N GLU A 389 -4.67 -7.75 -19.26
CA GLU A 389 -3.86 -8.42 -20.29
C GLU A 389 -4.67 -9.48 -21.08
N GLY A 390 -5.99 -9.53 -20.88
CA GLY A 390 -6.91 -10.36 -21.65
C GLY A 390 -7.01 -11.82 -21.19
N PHE A 391 -6.55 -12.14 -19.99
CA PHE A 391 -6.76 -13.47 -19.41
C PHE A 391 -8.17 -13.60 -18.84
N ASN A 392 -8.73 -14.81 -18.92
CA ASN A 392 -10.00 -15.11 -18.29
C ASN A 392 -9.76 -15.33 -16.79
N VAL A 393 -10.15 -14.35 -16.00
CA VAL A 393 -10.14 -14.39 -14.53
C VAL A 393 -11.46 -13.78 -14.04
N PRO A 394 -11.97 -14.18 -12.86
CA PRO A 394 -13.19 -13.59 -12.34
C PRO A 394 -13.02 -12.09 -12.11
N LYS A 395 -13.95 -11.28 -12.64
CA LYS A 395 -13.91 -9.83 -12.46
C LYS A 395 -14.03 -9.48 -10.99
N ILE A 396 -13.16 -8.59 -10.51
CA ILE A 396 -13.34 -7.98 -9.19
C ILE A 396 -14.39 -6.90 -9.33
N LEU A 397 -15.50 -7.07 -8.62
CA LEU A 397 -16.61 -6.13 -8.61
C LEU A 397 -16.36 -5.04 -7.57
N HIS A 398 -15.88 -5.42 -6.39
CA HIS A 398 -15.63 -4.51 -5.29
C HIS A 398 -14.64 -5.09 -4.27
N VAL A 399 -14.02 -4.23 -3.46
CA VAL A 399 -13.06 -4.61 -2.42
C VAL A 399 -13.31 -3.76 -1.17
N ASN A 400 -13.42 -4.41 -0.02
CA ASN A 400 -13.43 -3.75 1.29
C ASN A 400 -12.15 -4.13 2.03
N HIS A 401 -11.18 -3.21 2.03
CA HIS A 401 -9.86 -3.44 2.62
C HIS A 401 -9.90 -3.54 4.14
N ASN A 402 -10.84 -2.83 4.79
CA ASN A 402 -10.97 -2.82 6.25
C ASN A 402 -11.42 -4.19 6.78
N GLU A 403 -12.43 -4.78 6.15
CA GLU A 403 -12.95 -6.11 6.52
C GLU A 403 -12.21 -7.28 5.86
N ARG A 404 -11.28 -6.96 4.97
CA ARG A 404 -10.51 -7.88 4.13
C ARG A 404 -11.41 -8.77 3.25
N LEU A 405 -12.35 -8.12 2.56
CA LEU A 405 -13.31 -8.75 1.66
C LEU A 405 -13.05 -8.39 0.20
N VAL A 406 -13.27 -9.34 -0.70
CA VAL A 406 -13.35 -9.10 -2.15
C VAL A 406 -14.62 -9.73 -2.70
N PHE A 407 -15.29 -8.98 -3.58
CA PHE A 407 -16.50 -9.39 -4.29
C PHE A 407 -16.14 -9.64 -5.74
N MET A 408 -16.45 -10.84 -6.24
CA MET A 408 -15.99 -11.33 -7.53
C MET A 408 -17.14 -11.94 -8.34
N GLU A 409 -17.02 -11.88 -9.65
CA GLU A 409 -17.88 -12.61 -10.57
C GLU A 409 -17.90 -14.11 -10.24
N TYR A 410 -19.09 -14.72 -10.25
CA TYR A 410 -19.23 -16.16 -10.18
C TYR A 410 -19.01 -16.76 -11.58
N ILE A 411 -18.10 -17.73 -11.70
CA ILE A 411 -17.83 -18.41 -12.97
C ILE A 411 -18.54 -19.75 -13.00
N GLU A 412 -19.47 -19.91 -13.94
CA GLU A 412 -20.13 -21.17 -14.21
C GLU A 412 -19.23 -22.10 -15.03
N GLY A 413 -18.97 -23.30 -14.50
CA GLY A 413 -18.13 -24.27 -15.17
C GLY A 413 -17.75 -25.45 -14.29
N GLU A 414 -16.86 -26.28 -14.84
CA GLU A 414 -16.32 -27.45 -14.18
C GLU A 414 -14.87 -27.21 -13.74
N ASN A 415 -14.55 -27.67 -12.52
CA ASN A 415 -13.19 -27.68 -12.01
C ASN A 415 -12.26 -28.62 -12.80
N LEU A 416 -11.04 -28.18 -13.15
CA LEU A 416 -10.11 -28.99 -13.93
C LEU A 416 -9.70 -30.29 -13.23
N SER A 417 -9.75 -30.36 -11.89
CA SER A 417 -9.52 -31.62 -11.16
C SER A 417 -10.47 -32.75 -11.59
N ASN A 418 -11.70 -32.43 -12.02
CA ASN A 418 -12.63 -33.44 -12.53
C ASN A 418 -12.22 -33.97 -13.90
N ALA A 419 -11.64 -33.13 -14.76
CA ALA A 419 -11.04 -33.57 -16.03
C ALA A 419 -9.87 -34.54 -15.78
N ILE A 420 -9.02 -34.25 -14.78
CA ILE A 420 -7.93 -35.15 -14.39
C ILE A 420 -8.46 -36.47 -13.83
N LYS A 421 -9.48 -36.44 -12.98
CA LYS A 421 -10.14 -37.66 -12.47
C LYS A 421 -10.77 -38.50 -13.59
N ARG A 422 -11.34 -37.87 -14.62
CA ARG A 422 -11.83 -38.59 -15.82
C ARG A 422 -10.70 -39.23 -16.61
N ILE A 423 -9.57 -38.53 -16.79
CA ILE A 423 -8.38 -39.13 -17.39
C ILE A 423 -7.94 -40.35 -16.58
N ALA A 424 -7.96 -40.24 -15.24
CA ALA A 424 -7.63 -41.34 -14.34
C ALA A 424 -8.56 -42.56 -14.50
N ALA A 425 -9.85 -42.34 -14.75
CA ALA A 425 -10.87 -43.39 -14.83
C ALA A 425 -11.16 -43.95 -16.24
N SER A 426 -10.98 -43.16 -17.29
CA SER A 426 -11.40 -43.48 -18.67
C SER A 426 -10.21 -43.75 -19.61
N GLU A 427 -10.50 -44.33 -20.78
CA GLU A 427 -9.56 -44.47 -21.90
C GLU A 427 -9.73 -43.35 -22.95
N ASN A 428 -10.92 -42.76 -23.09
CA ASN A 428 -11.11 -41.59 -23.96
C ASN A 428 -10.70 -40.31 -23.23
N ILE A 429 -9.44 -39.93 -23.40
CA ILE A 429 -8.77 -38.86 -22.64
C ILE A 429 -8.42 -37.62 -23.47
N GLU A 430 -8.65 -37.65 -24.79
CA GLU A 430 -8.16 -36.61 -25.73
C GLU A 430 -8.71 -35.22 -25.40
N LYS A 431 -10.02 -35.10 -25.17
CA LYS A 431 -10.67 -33.82 -24.86
C LYS A 431 -10.15 -33.20 -23.55
N ASP A 432 -9.92 -34.02 -22.53
CA ASP A 432 -9.42 -33.53 -21.25
C ASP A 432 -7.91 -33.24 -21.29
N LEU A 433 -7.12 -33.99 -22.09
CA LEU A 433 -5.72 -33.65 -22.37
C LEU A 433 -5.59 -32.35 -23.17
N ALA A 434 -6.50 -32.06 -24.09
CA ALA A 434 -6.52 -30.80 -24.82
C ALA A 434 -6.72 -29.59 -23.89
N LYS A 435 -7.57 -29.73 -22.85
CA LYS A 435 -7.71 -28.71 -21.79
C LYS A 435 -6.39 -28.52 -21.04
N ILE A 436 -5.70 -29.60 -20.67
CA ILE A 436 -4.41 -29.53 -19.96
C ILE A 436 -3.34 -28.84 -20.82
N MET A 437 -3.32 -29.11 -22.13
CA MET A 437 -2.44 -28.40 -23.06
C MET A 437 -2.75 -26.90 -23.11
N ALA A 438 -4.04 -26.52 -23.18
CA ALA A 438 -4.43 -25.11 -23.14
C ALA A 438 -4.05 -24.42 -21.81
N VAL A 439 -4.11 -25.12 -20.68
CA VAL A 439 -3.60 -24.61 -19.39
C VAL A 439 -2.10 -24.33 -19.46
N GLY A 440 -1.31 -25.25 -20.04
CA GLY A 440 0.12 -25.03 -20.26
C GLY A 440 0.40 -23.76 -21.05
N GLU A 441 -0.33 -23.55 -22.15
CA GLU A 441 -0.21 -22.35 -22.98
C GLU A 441 -0.53 -21.07 -22.21
N ILE A 442 -1.57 -21.10 -21.37
CA ILE A 442 -1.95 -19.98 -20.49
C ILE A 442 -0.84 -19.69 -19.47
N PHE A 443 -0.26 -20.70 -18.83
CA PHE A 443 0.82 -20.52 -17.85
C PHE A 443 2.05 -19.86 -18.48
N ALA A 444 2.43 -20.28 -19.69
CA ALA A 444 3.52 -19.67 -20.42
C ALA A 444 3.27 -18.18 -20.69
N ARG A 445 2.04 -17.83 -21.11
CA ARG A 445 1.63 -16.45 -21.32
C ARG A 445 1.65 -15.64 -20.03
N VAL A 446 1.16 -16.18 -18.90
CA VAL A 446 1.25 -15.51 -17.59
C VAL A 446 2.72 -15.28 -17.20
N HIS A 447 3.57 -16.29 -17.37
CA HIS A 447 5.00 -16.22 -17.05
C HIS A 447 5.76 -15.21 -17.93
N SER A 448 5.27 -14.92 -19.14
CA SER A 448 5.83 -13.88 -20.02
C SER A 448 5.63 -12.45 -19.47
N LEU A 449 4.61 -12.24 -18.63
CA LEU A 449 4.36 -10.99 -17.90
C LEU A 449 5.22 -10.86 -16.62
N ASP A 450 6.12 -11.82 -16.39
CA ASP A 450 6.88 -11.98 -15.16
C ASP A 450 6.03 -12.16 -13.90
N ILE A 451 4.85 -12.77 -14.06
CA ILE A 451 3.95 -13.15 -12.98
C ILE A 451 4.07 -14.65 -12.72
N THR A 452 4.03 -15.04 -11.46
CA THR A 452 3.80 -16.43 -11.02
C THR A 452 2.49 -16.49 -10.25
N LEU A 453 1.73 -17.55 -10.47
CA LEU A 453 0.39 -17.81 -9.93
C LEU A 453 0.45 -18.36 -8.49
N GLY A 454 1.41 -19.25 -8.23
CA GLY A 454 1.75 -19.70 -6.89
C GLY A 454 0.88 -20.73 -6.18
N ASP A 455 -0.42 -20.76 -6.44
CA ASP A 455 -1.28 -21.89 -6.07
C ASP A 455 -1.94 -22.46 -7.32
N THR A 456 -1.17 -23.24 -8.08
CA THR A 456 -1.56 -23.74 -9.40
C THR A 456 -2.20 -25.11 -9.36
N LYS A 457 -2.87 -25.44 -8.27
CA LYS A 457 -3.66 -26.67 -8.16
C LYS A 457 -4.72 -26.72 -9.27
N PRO A 458 -5.04 -27.89 -9.84
CA PRO A 458 -6.15 -28.03 -10.78
C PRO A 458 -7.48 -27.48 -10.26
N GLU A 459 -7.65 -27.44 -8.94
CA GLU A 459 -8.80 -26.90 -8.22
C GLU A 459 -8.98 -25.39 -8.41
N ASN A 460 -7.90 -24.67 -8.73
CA ASN A 460 -7.93 -23.24 -8.97
C ASN A 460 -8.11 -22.91 -10.47
N ILE A 461 -8.58 -23.88 -11.26
CA ILE A 461 -8.83 -23.71 -12.70
C ILE A 461 -10.23 -24.21 -13.04
N ILE A 462 -11.02 -23.35 -13.70
CA ILE A 462 -12.36 -23.68 -14.19
C ILE A 462 -12.36 -23.74 -15.71
N SER A 463 -12.93 -24.82 -16.26
CA SER A 463 -13.38 -24.88 -17.65
C SER A 463 -14.85 -24.45 -17.69
N SER A 464 -15.14 -23.28 -18.24
CA SER A 464 -16.52 -22.82 -18.40
C SER A 464 -17.28 -23.63 -19.45
N ILE A 465 -18.59 -23.47 -19.47
CA ILE A 465 -19.52 -24.20 -20.36
C ILE A 465 -19.19 -23.97 -21.84
N ASP A 466 -18.69 -22.78 -22.18
CA ASP A 466 -18.24 -22.38 -23.52
C ASP A 466 -16.79 -22.81 -23.85
N GLY A 467 -16.14 -23.57 -22.97
CA GLY A 467 -14.79 -24.10 -23.18
C GLY A 467 -13.66 -23.13 -22.87
N ARG A 468 -13.94 -21.93 -22.34
CA ARG A 468 -12.88 -21.03 -21.85
C ARG A 468 -12.28 -21.53 -20.53
N ILE A 469 -11.00 -21.26 -20.34
CA ILE A 469 -10.26 -21.64 -19.12
C ILE A 469 -10.08 -20.39 -18.27
N TYR A 470 -10.62 -20.44 -17.06
CA TYR A 470 -10.50 -19.39 -16.04
C TYR A 470 -9.49 -19.80 -14.98
N LEU A 471 -8.59 -18.87 -14.66
CA LEU A 471 -7.68 -19.00 -13.52
C LEU A 471 -8.31 -18.35 -12.29
N LEU A 472 -8.19 -19.00 -11.14
CA LEU A 472 -8.71 -18.55 -9.86
C LEU A 472 -7.57 -18.45 -8.83
N ASP A 473 -7.86 -17.73 -7.75
CA ASP A 473 -7.08 -17.71 -6.51
C ASP A 473 -5.61 -17.29 -6.69
N PHE A 474 -5.40 -15.98 -6.65
CA PHE A 474 -4.12 -15.33 -6.84
C PHE A 474 -3.51 -14.83 -5.51
N GLU A 475 -4.00 -15.30 -4.37
CA GLU A 475 -3.50 -14.88 -3.05
C GLU A 475 -2.03 -15.22 -2.79
N GLN A 476 -1.47 -16.20 -3.51
CA GLN A 476 -0.06 -16.60 -3.48
C GLN A 476 0.71 -16.17 -4.73
N ALA A 477 0.05 -15.42 -5.63
CA ALA A 477 0.64 -14.94 -6.85
C ALA A 477 1.55 -13.73 -6.58
N SER A 478 2.58 -13.56 -7.42
CA SER A 478 3.55 -12.47 -7.26
C SER A 478 4.31 -12.19 -8.54
N HIS A 479 4.80 -10.95 -8.68
CA HIS A 479 5.77 -10.58 -9.70
C HIS A 479 7.17 -11.16 -9.38
N GLY A 480 7.86 -11.69 -10.39
CA GLY A 480 9.25 -12.17 -10.29
C GLY A 480 9.45 -13.44 -9.46
N GLY A 481 8.39 -14.23 -9.25
CA GLY A 481 8.45 -15.47 -8.46
C GLY A 481 9.07 -16.68 -9.19
N ASP A 482 9.04 -17.84 -8.53
CA ASP A 482 9.62 -19.08 -9.07
C ASP A 482 8.69 -19.77 -10.07
N LYS A 483 8.81 -19.46 -11.36
CA LYS A 483 8.02 -20.05 -12.45
C LYS A 483 8.05 -21.59 -12.49
N ALA A 484 9.14 -22.20 -11.99
CA ALA A 484 9.26 -23.65 -11.94
C ALA A 484 8.40 -24.27 -10.84
N TRP A 485 8.08 -23.51 -9.79
CA TRP A 485 7.11 -23.93 -8.79
C TRP A 485 5.73 -24.11 -9.40
N ASP A 486 5.23 -23.13 -10.16
CA ASP A 486 3.90 -23.18 -10.76
C ASP A 486 3.73 -24.40 -11.68
N VAL A 487 4.77 -24.75 -12.44
CA VAL A 487 4.79 -25.98 -13.25
C VAL A 487 4.79 -27.23 -12.38
N ALA A 488 5.67 -27.26 -11.37
CA ALA A 488 5.79 -28.41 -10.48
C ALA A 488 4.50 -28.66 -9.69
N GLU A 489 3.92 -27.62 -9.10
CA GLU A 489 2.71 -27.69 -8.29
C GLU A 489 1.52 -28.17 -9.13
N PHE A 490 1.31 -27.61 -10.32
CA PHE A 490 0.26 -28.08 -11.22
C PHE A 490 0.41 -29.57 -11.54
N LEU A 491 1.59 -29.99 -12.01
CA LEU A 491 1.83 -31.36 -12.44
C LEU A 491 1.73 -32.35 -11.28
N TYR A 492 2.36 -32.05 -10.15
CA TYR A 492 2.41 -32.97 -9.03
C TYR A 492 1.08 -33.06 -8.28
N TYR A 493 0.32 -31.97 -8.16
CA TYR A 493 -1.08 -32.08 -7.70
C TYR A 493 -1.98 -32.81 -8.70
N ALA A 494 -1.79 -32.64 -10.01
CA ALA A 494 -2.51 -33.45 -10.99
C ALA A 494 -2.23 -34.95 -10.80
N GLY A 495 -0.99 -35.31 -10.46
CA GLY A 495 -0.57 -36.67 -10.15
C GLY A 495 -1.26 -37.27 -8.93
N HIS A 496 -1.66 -36.46 -7.93
CA HIS A 496 -2.36 -36.91 -6.73
C HIS A 496 -3.66 -37.65 -7.03
N TYR A 497 -4.31 -37.29 -8.14
CA TYR A 497 -5.59 -37.87 -8.56
C TYR A 497 -5.47 -39.21 -9.31
N LEU A 498 -4.25 -39.68 -9.60
CA LEU A 498 -4.03 -40.88 -10.41
C LEU A 498 -3.93 -42.16 -9.56
N PRO A 499 -4.41 -43.31 -10.08
CA PRO A 499 -4.41 -44.57 -9.34
C PRO A 499 -2.99 -45.16 -9.19
N PRO A 500 -2.71 -45.94 -8.13
CA PRO A 500 -1.36 -46.41 -7.81
C PRO A 500 -0.71 -47.33 -8.85
N PHE A 501 -1.47 -48.29 -9.40
CA PHE A 501 -0.91 -49.41 -10.18
C PHE A 501 -0.93 -49.19 -11.70
N TYR A 502 -1.66 -48.18 -12.19
CA TYR A 502 -1.81 -47.89 -13.63
C TYR A 502 -1.70 -46.38 -13.96
N GLY A 503 -1.21 -45.58 -13.02
CA GLY A 503 -1.13 -44.12 -13.14
C GLY A 503 0.01 -43.62 -14.02
N ASN A 504 1.12 -44.37 -14.19
CA ASN A 504 2.34 -43.84 -14.79
C ASN A 504 2.17 -43.39 -16.24
N GLY A 505 1.52 -44.19 -17.11
CA GLY A 505 1.27 -43.81 -18.50
C GLY A 505 0.36 -42.57 -18.61
N LYS A 506 -0.66 -42.48 -17.75
CA LYS A 506 -1.56 -41.32 -17.66
C LYS A 506 -0.84 -40.08 -17.12
N ALA A 507 0.05 -40.27 -16.15
CA ALA A 507 0.89 -39.23 -15.59
C ALA A 507 1.82 -38.64 -16.65
N GLU A 508 2.46 -39.49 -17.46
CA GLU A 508 3.24 -39.05 -18.60
C GLU A 508 2.41 -38.31 -19.64
N ALA A 509 1.21 -38.80 -19.96
CA ALA A 509 0.32 -38.15 -20.93
C ALA A 509 -0.09 -36.75 -20.47
N ILE A 510 -0.46 -36.59 -19.19
CA ILE A 510 -0.78 -35.29 -18.58
C ILE A 510 0.44 -34.36 -18.64
N ALA A 511 1.61 -34.83 -18.22
CA ALA A 511 2.84 -34.04 -18.23
C ALA A 511 3.22 -33.60 -19.66
N LYS A 512 3.16 -34.51 -20.63
CA LYS A 512 3.42 -34.21 -22.05
C LYS A 512 2.44 -33.19 -22.59
N ALA A 513 1.14 -33.34 -22.33
CA ALA A 513 0.12 -32.39 -22.78
C ALA A 513 0.38 -30.98 -22.24
N PHE A 514 0.60 -30.85 -20.93
CA PHE A 514 0.89 -29.56 -20.29
C PHE A 514 2.18 -28.94 -20.85
N ILE A 515 3.27 -29.71 -20.91
CA ILE A 515 4.59 -29.22 -21.37
C ILE A 515 4.51 -28.77 -22.83
N ASN A 516 3.85 -29.54 -23.71
CA ASN A 516 3.66 -29.16 -25.10
C ASN A 516 2.90 -27.84 -25.21
N GLY A 517 1.84 -27.67 -24.42
CA GLY A 517 1.10 -26.40 -24.33
C GLY A 517 1.97 -25.25 -23.85
N TYR A 518 2.73 -25.46 -22.78
CA TYR A 518 3.61 -24.45 -22.20
C TYR A 518 4.69 -23.99 -23.19
N LEU A 519 5.33 -24.94 -23.88
CA LEU A 519 6.31 -24.63 -24.91
C LEU A 519 5.67 -23.92 -26.11
N LYS A 520 4.50 -24.37 -26.57
CA LYS A 520 3.72 -23.73 -27.63
C LYS A 520 3.35 -22.28 -27.30
N GLY A 521 3.07 -21.99 -26.02
CA GLY A 521 2.80 -20.64 -25.52
C GLY A 521 4.04 -19.76 -25.37
N GLY A 522 5.22 -20.19 -25.83
CA GLY A 522 6.48 -19.45 -25.71
C GLY A 522 7.20 -19.66 -24.37
N GLY A 523 6.81 -20.67 -23.59
CA GLY A 523 7.39 -20.98 -22.30
C GLY A 523 8.83 -21.51 -22.40
N ASN A 524 9.67 -21.13 -21.43
CA ASN A 524 11.07 -21.54 -21.40
C ASN A 524 11.23 -23.01 -20.92
N SER A 525 11.86 -23.86 -21.73
CA SER A 525 12.14 -25.27 -21.42
C SER A 525 13.01 -25.47 -20.17
N GLY A 526 13.87 -24.50 -19.84
CA GLY A 526 14.66 -24.48 -18.60
C GLY A 526 13.78 -24.41 -17.34
N VAL A 527 12.63 -23.74 -17.40
CA VAL A 527 11.64 -23.73 -16.30
C VAL A 527 11.06 -25.13 -16.10
N ILE A 528 10.71 -25.82 -17.20
CA ILE A 528 10.21 -27.20 -17.17
C ILE A 528 11.27 -28.14 -16.58
N LYS A 529 12.51 -28.09 -17.06
CA LYS A 529 13.62 -28.91 -16.53
C LYS A 529 13.83 -28.69 -15.04
N LYS A 530 13.80 -27.42 -14.59
CA LYS A 530 13.94 -27.04 -13.18
C LYS A 530 12.80 -27.61 -12.33
N ALA A 531 11.55 -27.58 -12.83
CA ALA A 531 10.39 -28.15 -12.13
C ALA A 531 10.56 -29.65 -11.87
N GLY A 532 11.24 -30.38 -12.76
CA GLY A 532 11.55 -31.81 -12.62
C GLY A 532 12.62 -32.19 -11.59
N THR A 533 13.20 -31.23 -10.85
CA THR A 533 14.26 -31.49 -9.88
C THR A 533 13.72 -31.98 -8.53
N SER A 534 14.59 -32.67 -7.76
CA SER A 534 14.25 -33.18 -6.42
C SER A 534 13.84 -32.08 -5.43
N LYS A 535 14.26 -30.82 -5.69
CA LYS A 535 13.84 -29.65 -4.92
C LYS A 535 12.31 -29.55 -4.82
N TYR A 536 11.59 -29.82 -5.91
CA TYR A 536 10.14 -29.69 -5.97
C TYR A 536 9.43 -31.02 -5.70
N THR A 537 9.88 -32.13 -6.30
CA THR A 537 9.19 -33.43 -6.12
C THR A 537 9.09 -33.87 -4.66
N ARG A 538 10.11 -33.56 -3.83
CA ARG A 538 10.11 -33.89 -2.39
C ARG A 538 8.97 -33.22 -1.61
N VAL A 539 8.45 -32.09 -2.09
CA VAL A 539 7.35 -31.38 -1.40
C VAL A 539 6.04 -32.15 -1.55
N PHE A 540 5.87 -32.85 -2.67
CA PHE A 540 4.63 -33.54 -3.02
C PHE A 540 4.66 -35.03 -2.69
N SER A 541 5.79 -35.60 -2.24
CA SER A 541 5.91 -37.03 -1.91
C SER A 541 5.03 -37.49 -0.76
N VAL A 542 4.49 -36.56 0.03
CA VAL A 542 3.54 -36.84 1.12
C VAL A 542 2.13 -37.12 0.59
N PHE A 543 1.76 -36.51 -0.54
CA PHE A 543 0.42 -36.58 -1.09
C PHE A 543 0.35 -37.38 -2.39
N THR A 544 1.43 -37.41 -3.16
CA THR A 544 1.48 -38.03 -4.49
C THR A 544 2.45 -39.20 -4.49
N LEU A 545 2.05 -40.31 -5.11
CA LEU A 545 2.85 -41.53 -5.10
C LEU A 545 4.22 -41.31 -5.78
N PRO A 546 5.31 -41.86 -5.21
CA PRO A 546 6.66 -41.70 -5.75
C PRO A 546 6.81 -42.14 -7.22
N SER A 547 6.12 -43.21 -7.64
CA SER A 547 6.14 -43.70 -9.03
C SER A 547 5.57 -42.66 -10.00
N ILE A 548 4.46 -42.02 -9.64
CA ILE A 548 3.80 -40.98 -10.44
C ILE A 548 4.67 -39.73 -10.50
N LEU A 549 5.21 -39.28 -9.36
CA LEU A 549 6.13 -38.14 -9.30
C LEU A 549 7.36 -38.38 -10.17
N LEU A 550 7.92 -39.59 -10.11
CA LEU A 550 9.08 -39.97 -10.91
C LEU A 550 8.75 -39.93 -12.40
N ALA A 551 7.63 -40.52 -12.83
CA ALA A 551 7.17 -40.50 -14.22
C ALA A 551 7.04 -39.05 -14.76
N MET A 552 6.31 -38.18 -14.05
CA MET A 552 6.16 -36.78 -14.45
C MET A 552 7.49 -36.01 -14.44
N SER A 553 8.31 -36.19 -13.40
CA SER A 553 9.63 -35.54 -13.31
C SER A 553 10.59 -35.95 -14.43
N GLN A 554 10.49 -37.19 -14.92
CA GLN A 554 11.31 -37.67 -16.02
C GLN A 554 10.91 -37.01 -17.33
N VAL A 555 9.61 -36.80 -17.58
CA VAL A 555 9.13 -36.03 -18.74
C VAL A 555 9.67 -34.59 -18.67
N CYS A 556 9.58 -33.94 -17.52
CA CYS A 556 10.14 -32.60 -17.33
C CYS A 556 11.66 -32.53 -17.63
N ARG A 557 12.43 -33.50 -17.10
CA ARG A 557 13.90 -33.53 -17.28
C ARG A 557 14.32 -33.84 -18.72
N LYS A 558 13.56 -34.66 -19.44
CA LYS A 558 13.81 -35.04 -20.84
C LYS A 558 13.34 -33.99 -21.86
N THR A 559 12.69 -32.91 -21.42
CA THR A 559 12.21 -31.86 -22.32
C THR A 559 13.38 -31.16 -23.00
N GLU A 560 13.45 -31.17 -24.33
CA GLU A 560 14.49 -30.49 -25.09
C GLU A 560 14.17 -28.99 -25.27
N ALA A 561 15.19 -28.17 -25.56
CA ALA A 561 14.93 -26.81 -25.98
C ALA A 561 14.37 -26.83 -27.40
N LEU A 562 13.24 -26.14 -27.63
CA LEU A 562 12.80 -25.83 -28.99
C LEU A 562 13.94 -25.08 -29.68
N ARG A 563 14.45 -25.66 -30.78
CA ARG A 563 15.48 -25.05 -31.63
C ARG A 563 14.93 -23.86 -32.38
#